data_AF-A0A662IU47-F1
#
_entry.id   AF-A0A662IU47-F1
#
_cell.length_a   1.000
_cell.length_b   1.000
_cell.length_c   1.000
_cell.angle_alpha   90.00
_cell.angle_beta   90.00
_cell.angle_gamma   90.00
#
_symmetry.space_group_name_H-M   'P 1'
#
loop_
_entity.id
_entity.type
_entity.pdbx_description
1 polymer ?
#
loop_
_entity_poly.entity_id
_entity_poly.type
_entity_poly.pdbx_seq_one_letter_code
_entity_poly.pdbx_strand_id
1 'polypeptide(L)' 'MSKGPSPYNGLFLPRRFFVTSGKAVSPESPLNAFDQALMDAGIAQYN' A
#
# COMPACT_ATOMS: atom_id res chain seq x y z
N MET A 1 -18.30 8.51 36.59
CA MET A 1 -18.72 7.66 35.47
C MET A 1 -17.51 7.39 34.58
N SER A 2 -17.00 6.16 34.57
CA SER A 2 -15.92 5.74 33.67
C SER A 2 -16.47 5.71 32.23
N LYS A 3 -15.89 6.50 31.31
CA LYS A 3 -16.22 6.40 29.89
C LYS A 3 -15.74 5.03 29.41
N GLY A 4 -16.66 4.18 28.97
CA GLY A 4 -16.34 2.89 28.36
C GLY A 4 -15.38 3.05 27.17
N PRO A 5 -14.67 1.98 26.79
CA PRO A 5 -13.65 2.04 25.75
C PRO A 5 -14.23 2.63 24.46
N SER A 6 -13.54 3.64 23.91
CA SER A 6 -13.90 4.27 22.65
C SER A 6 -13.90 3.22 21.53
N PRO A 7 -15.02 3.00 20.82
CA PRO A 7 -15.10 2.00 19.75
C PRO A 7 -14.17 2.35 18.56
N TYR A 8 -13.60 3.55 18.55
CA TYR A 8 -12.79 4.08 17.46
C TYR A 8 -11.30 3.78 17.58
N ASN A 9 -10.83 3.22 18.71
CA ASN A 9 -9.39 2.97 18.91
C ASN A 9 -8.81 1.78 18.11
N GLY A 10 -9.62 1.07 17.33
CA GLY A 10 -9.11 -0.06 16.53
C GLY A 10 -9.99 -0.62 15.42
N LEU A 11 -11.21 -0.10 15.22
CA LEU A 11 -12.13 -0.65 14.21
C LEU A 11 -11.58 -0.60 12.78
N PHE A 12 -10.77 0.42 12.48
CA PHE A 12 -10.20 0.67 11.15
C PHE A 12 -8.69 0.40 11.07
N LEU A 13 -8.10 -0.22 12.09
CA LEU A 13 -6.69 -0.56 12.03
C LEU A 13 -6.47 -1.76 11.11
N PRO A 14 -5.56 -1.66 10.12
CA PRO A 14 -5.17 -2.81 9.32
C PRO A 14 -4.68 -3.95 10.21
N ARG A 15 -5.30 -5.12 10.09
CA ARG A 15 -4.94 -6.31 10.90
C ARG A 15 -3.95 -7.24 10.21
N ARG A 16 -3.63 -6.95 8.95
CA ARG A 16 -2.79 -7.76 8.08
C ARG A 16 -1.91 -6.84 7.25
N PHE A 17 -0.70 -7.30 6.99
CA PHE A 17 0.21 -6.68 6.05
C PHE A 17 0.77 -7.79 5.15
N PHE A 18 1.27 -7.39 3.99
CA PHE A 18 2.07 -8.25 3.13
C PHE A 18 3.25 -7.44 2.63
N VAL A 19 4.32 -8.14 2.30
CA VAL A 19 5.52 -7.54 1.72
C VAL A 19 5.56 -7.93 0.26
N THR A 20 5.76 -6.95 -0.60
CA THR A 20 6.01 -7.14 -2.03
C THR A 20 7.16 -6.25 -2.45
N SER A 21 7.77 -6.56 -3.59
CA SER A 21 8.76 -5.72 -4.24
C SER A 21 8.62 -5.88 -5.74
N GLY A 22 9.07 -4.86 -6.46
CA GLY A 22 9.12 -4.90 -7.91
C GLY A 22 10.26 -4.04 -8.42
N LYS A 23 10.67 -4.30 -9.65
CA LYS A 23 11.72 -3.52 -10.31
C LYS A 23 11.38 -3.34 -11.77
N ALA A 24 11.67 -2.17 -12.30
CA ALA A 24 11.56 -1.93 -13.73
C ALA A 24 12.52 -0.83 -14.17
N VAL A 25 12.74 -0.80 -15.48
CA VAL A 25 13.44 0.27 -16.19
C VAL A 25 12.51 0.76 -17.29
N SER A 26 12.56 2.06 -17.60
CA SER A 26 11.85 2.63 -18.75
C SER A 26 12.78 3.62 -19.45
N PRO A 27 12.90 3.54 -20.78
CA PRO A 27 13.65 4.53 -21.55
C PRO A 27 12.91 5.87 -21.67
N GLU A 28 11.60 5.90 -21.44
CA GLU A 28 10.78 7.11 -21.54
C GLU A 28 10.92 8.00 -20.31
N SER A 29 10.76 7.44 -19.09
CA SER A 29 10.87 8.25 -17.87
C SER A 29 11.05 7.42 -16.58
N PRO A 30 11.58 8.04 -15.50
CA PRO A 30 11.58 7.45 -14.17
C PRO A 30 10.17 7.16 -13.63
N LEU A 31 9.17 7.96 -14.01
CA LEU A 31 7.78 7.75 -13.57
C LEU A 31 7.19 6.47 -14.19
N ASN A 32 7.44 6.26 -15.47
CA ASN A 32 7.04 5.02 -16.14
C ASN A 32 7.78 3.81 -15.55
N ALA A 33 9.06 3.95 -15.23
CA ALA A 33 9.82 2.90 -14.54
C ALA A 33 9.21 2.58 -13.15
N PHE A 34 8.74 3.59 -12.43
CA PHE A 34 8.07 3.41 -11.15
C PHE A 34 6.72 2.69 -11.30
N ASP A 35 5.87 3.11 -12.23
CA ASP A 35 4.59 2.45 -12.51
C ASP A 35 4.77 0.99 -12.91
N GLN A 36 5.74 0.69 -13.77
CA GLN A 36 6.06 -0.68 -14.15
C GLN A 36 6.57 -1.50 -12.95
N ALA A 37 7.33 -0.90 -12.03
CA ALA A 37 7.76 -1.56 -10.80
C ALA A 37 6.56 -1.84 -9.86
N LEU A 38 5.54 -0.99 -9.82
CA LEU A 38 4.29 -1.27 -9.11
C LEU A 38 3.48 -2.39 -9.76
N MET A 39 3.51 -2.51 -11.09
CA MET A 39 2.88 -3.61 -11.82
C MET A 39 3.58 -4.94 -11.51
N ASP A 40 4.92 -4.96 -11.54
CA ASP A 40 5.75 -6.11 -11.14
C ASP A 40 5.50 -6.50 -9.67
N ALA A 41 5.35 -5.51 -8.78
CA ALA A 41 4.99 -5.73 -7.37
C ALA A 41 3.53 -6.17 -7.14
N GLY A 42 2.69 -6.22 -8.17
CA GLY A 42 1.30 -6.67 -8.10
C GLY A 42 0.33 -5.69 -7.42
N ILE A 43 0.72 -4.42 -7.27
CA ILE A 43 -0.07 -3.39 -6.55
C ILE A 43 -0.45 -2.18 -7.40
N ALA A 44 -0.18 -2.18 -8.70
CA ALA A 44 -0.40 -1.01 -9.58
C ALA A 44 -1.86 -0.53 -9.73
N GLN A 45 -2.86 -1.34 -9.35
CA GLN A 45 -4.28 -1.00 -9.54
C GLN A 45 -4.99 -0.52 -8.26
N TYR A 46 -4.22 -0.14 -7.23
CA TYR A 46 -4.75 0.36 -5.96
C TYR A 46 -4.28 1.79 -5.70
N ASN A 47 -5.14 2.62 -5.11
CA ASN A 47 -4.89 4.02 -4.72
C ASN A 47 -5.23 4.25 -3.25
#